data_AF-A0A660PXW3-F1
#
_entry.id   AF-A0A660PXW3-F1
#
_cell.length_a   1.000
_cell.length_b   1.000
_cell.length_c   1.000
_cell.angle_alpha   90.00
_cell.angle_beta   90.00
_cell.angle_gamma   90.00
#
_symmetry.space_group_name_H-M   'P 1'
#
loop_
_entity.id
_entity.type
_entity.pdbx_description
1 polymer ?
#
loop_
_entity_poly.entity_id
_entity_poly.type
_entity_poly.pdbx_seq_one_letter_code
_entity_poly.pdbx_strand_id
1 'polypeptide(L)'
;MTATRHKRSKSSARRLATVAFVITVALLIVVLRLVEQIGPERQPGDRFIVHRIIDGDTVELLGGDKLRLLAIDTPERGEPFFDEATSLLGRLVLGKKATIKYADRRRDRYGRLLGYLYIDSLFVNQVLLDSGLAYVYLFGDDEFERPEVAGLLEAQRRAIGRGTGLWSVQHEPEEYYVSPVGSYRLHRPSCSSVRNLAANRRRVFSTREEGLAAGLSPCRNCKP
;
A
#
# COMPACT_ATOMS: atom_id res chain seq x y z
N MET A 1 71.84 4.25 -39.38
CA MET A 1 70.49 3.63 -39.35
C MET A 1 69.91 3.86 -37.96
N THR A 2 68.77 4.57 -37.83
CA THR A 2 67.75 4.51 -36.73
C THR A 2 67.14 5.89 -36.44
N ALA A 3 65.94 6.19 -36.94
CA ALA A 3 65.07 7.24 -36.38
C ALA A 3 63.63 7.22 -36.99
N THR A 4 62.86 6.14 -36.82
CA THR A 4 61.44 6.13 -37.26
C THR A 4 60.57 5.21 -36.38
N ARG A 5 60.39 5.54 -35.09
CA ARG A 5 59.40 4.79 -34.25
C ARG A 5 58.54 5.63 -33.29
N HIS A 6 58.73 6.95 -33.20
CA HIS A 6 58.12 7.72 -32.09
C HIS A 6 56.82 8.49 -32.41
N LYS A 7 56.37 8.55 -33.68
CA LYS A 7 55.20 9.38 -34.06
C LYS A 7 53.85 8.64 -34.09
N ARG A 8 53.83 7.32 -34.25
CA ARG A 8 52.59 6.50 -34.39
C ARG A 8 51.82 6.28 -33.08
N SER A 9 52.47 6.33 -31.92
CA SER A 9 51.85 6.06 -30.61
C SER A 9 50.97 7.20 -30.08
N LYS A 10 51.33 8.46 -30.36
CA LYS A 10 50.58 9.64 -29.88
C LYS A 10 49.22 9.83 -30.58
N SER A 11 49.07 9.41 -31.84
CA SER A 11 47.81 9.58 -32.58
C SER A 11 46.75 8.55 -32.20
N SER A 12 47.15 7.31 -31.89
CA SER A 12 46.25 6.27 -31.39
C SER A 12 45.72 6.60 -29.99
N ALA A 13 46.59 7.09 -29.10
CA ALA A 13 46.19 7.52 -27.76
C ALA A 13 45.18 8.68 -27.80
N ARG A 14 45.36 9.66 -28.70
CA ARG A 14 44.39 10.75 -28.91
C ARG A 14 43.04 10.26 -29.42
N ARG A 15 43.02 9.31 -30.38
CA ARG A 15 41.77 8.73 -30.89
C ARG A 15 41.01 7.95 -29.82
N LEU A 16 41.72 7.16 -29.01
CA LEU A 16 41.13 6.45 -27.86
C LEU A 16 40.55 7.43 -26.83
N ALA A 17 41.25 8.53 -26.52
CA ALA A 17 40.76 9.56 -25.62
C ALA A 17 39.49 10.26 -26.16
N THR A 18 39.44 10.56 -27.48
CA THR A 18 38.25 11.15 -28.10
C THR A 18 37.06 10.20 -28.08
N VAL A 19 37.26 8.91 -28.39
CA VAL A 19 36.19 7.90 -28.34
C VAL A 19 35.68 7.71 -26.91
N ALA A 20 36.57 7.60 -25.93
CA ALA A 20 36.19 7.51 -24.52
C ALA A 20 35.39 8.75 -24.07
N PHE A 21 35.82 9.95 -24.45
CA PHE A 21 35.08 11.19 -24.14
C PHE A 21 33.67 11.18 -24.73
N VAL A 22 33.52 10.79 -26.01
CA VAL A 22 32.20 10.70 -26.66
C VAL A 22 31.30 9.68 -25.96
N ILE A 23 31.83 8.50 -25.59
CA ILE A 23 31.07 7.48 -24.85
C ILE A 23 30.63 8.00 -23.48
N THR A 24 31.51 8.66 -22.73
CA THR A 24 31.18 9.22 -21.41
C THR A 24 30.11 10.30 -21.53
N VAL A 25 30.19 11.19 -22.53
CA VAL A 25 29.17 12.20 -22.79
C VAL A 25 27.84 11.54 -23.17
N ALA A 26 27.85 10.51 -24.02
CA ALA A 26 26.64 9.78 -24.40
C ALA A 26 26.00 9.08 -23.20
N LEU A 27 26.78 8.41 -22.35
CA LEU A 27 26.32 7.80 -21.11
C LEU A 27 25.74 8.83 -20.14
N LEU A 28 26.39 9.99 -19.99
CA LEU A 28 25.90 11.07 -19.14
C LEU A 28 24.55 11.60 -19.65
N ILE A 29 24.40 11.79 -20.97
CA ILE A 29 23.11 12.19 -21.56
C ILE A 29 22.04 11.13 -21.28
N VAL A 30 22.34 9.83 -21.42
CA VAL A 30 21.40 8.75 -21.10
C VAL A 30 21.01 8.78 -19.63
N VAL A 31 21.97 8.95 -18.71
CA VAL A 31 21.69 9.06 -17.27
C VAL A 31 20.84 10.29 -16.97
N LEU A 32 21.15 11.45 -17.55
CA LEU A 32 20.35 12.67 -17.38
C LEU A 32 18.92 12.49 -17.89
N ARG A 33 18.73 11.84 -19.04
CA ARG A 33 17.40 11.50 -19.58
C ARG A 33 16.64 10.51 -18.70
N LEU A 34 17.33 9.54 -18.09
CA LEU A 34 16.73 8.61 -17.14
C LEU A 34 16.31 9.34 -15.86
N VAL A 35 17.12 10.27 -15.36
CA VAL A 35 16.78 11.09 -14.19
C VAL A 35 15.59 12.03 -14.50
N GLU A 36 15.53 12.62 -15.70
CA GLU A 36 14.36 13.42 -16.16
C GLU A 36 13.07 12.59 -16.17
N GLN A 37 13.12 11.32 -16.57
CA GLN A 37 11.95 10.43 -16.57
C GLN A 37 11.45 10.09 -15.16
N ILE A 38 12.34 10.03 -14.18
CA ILE A 38 11.98 9.69 -12.80
C ILE A 38 11.30 10.88 -12.10
N GLY A 39 11.54 12.11 -12.57
CA GLY A 39 10.96 13.32 -12.00
C GLY A 39 11.38 13.56 -10.54
N PRO A 40 11.12 14.75 -9.97
CA PRO A 40 11.32 14.97 -8.55
C PRO A 40 10.36 14.08 -7.75
N GLU A 41 10.86 13.53 -6.64
CA GLU A 41 10.03 12.74 -5.73
C GLU A 41 8.94 13.63 -5.13
N ARG A 42 7.68 13.32 -5.45
CA ARG A 42 6.54 14.12 -5.03
C ARG A 42 6.40 14.13 -3.50
N GLN A 43 6.04 15.27 -2.95
CA GLN A 43 5.97 15.52 -1.50
C GLN A 43 4.56 15.30 -0.94
N PRO A 44 4.40 15.10 0.38
CA PRO A 44 3.09 15.14 1.01
C PRO A 44 2.39 16.46 0.68
N GLY A 45 1.11 16.40 0.31
CA GLY A 45 0.33 17.59 -0.09
C GLY A 45 0.34 17.90 -1.59
N ASP A 46 1.22 17.27 -2.37
CA ASP A 46 1.16 17.36 -3.82
C ASP A 46 -0.17 16.80 -4.34
N ARG A 47 -0.64 17.37 -5.45
CA ARG A 47 -1.84 16.90 -6.15
C ARG A 47 -1.46 15.89 -7.22
N PHE A 48 -2.09 14.73 -7.18
CA PHE A 48 -1.92 13.63 -8.12
C PHE A 48 -3.20 13.44 -8.92
N ILE A 49 -3.11 13.01 -10.17
CA ILE A 49 -4.29 12.55 -10.92
C ILE A 49 -4.33 11.03 -10.79
N VAL A 50 -5.47 10.47 -10.37
CA VAL A 50 -5.64 9.02 -10.41
C VAL A 50 -5.94 8.61 -11.85
N HIS A 51 -5.06 7.80 -12.43
CA HIS A 51 -5.11 7.37 -13.81
C HIS A 51 -5.88 6.06 -13.99
N ARG A 52 -5.68 5.10 -13.08
CA ARG A 52 -6.28 3.77 -13.17
C ARG A 52 -6.55 3.19 -11.78
N ILE A 53 -7.62 2.41 -11.65
CA ILE A 53 -7.92 1.63 -10.45
C ILE A 53 -7.37 0.21 -10.65
N ILE A 54 -6.62 -0.30 -9.68
CA ILE A 54 -6.06 -1.65 -9.74
C ILE A 54 -7.00 -2.63 -9.01
N ASP A 55 -7.37 -2.29 -7.79
CA ASP A 55 -8.30 -3.02 -6.91
C ASP A 55 -8.89 -2.05 -5.85
N GLY A 56 -9.59 -2.57 -4.84
CA GLY A 56 -10.30 -1.79 -3.83
C GLY A 56 -9.43 -0.93 -2.91
N ASP A 57 -8.11 -1.13 -2.89
CA ASP A 57 -7.19 -0.35 -2.06
C ASP A 57 -5.89 0.05 -2.75
N THR A 58 -5.80 -0.18 -4.06
CA THR A 58 -4.65 0.20 -4.88
C THR A 58 -5.07 0.97 -6.12
N VAL A 59 -4.45 2.13 -6.33
CA VAL A 59 -4.62 2.96 -7.53
C VAL A 59 -3.28 3.19 -8.22
N GLU A 60 -3.34 3.52 -9.50
CA GLU A 60 -2.21 4.01 -10.27
C GLU A 60 -2.40 5.49 -10.59
N LEU A 61 -1.38 6.27 -10.30
CA LEU A 61 -1.33 7.71 -10.49
C LEU A 61 -0.80 8.03 -11.88
N LEU A 62 -1.16 9.20 -12.41
CA LEU A 62 -0.57 9.71 -13.64
C LEU A 62 0.95 9.87 -13.44
N GLY A 63 1.72 9.15 -14.25
CA GLY A 63 3.17 8.97 -14.08
C GLY A 63 3.59 7.53 -13.77
N GLY A 64 2.63 6.62 -13.53
CA GLY A 64 2.86 5.18 -13.40
C GLY A 64 3.10 4.69 -11.96
N ASP A 65 3.23 5.60 -11.00
CA ASP A 65 3.33 5.24 -9.58
C ASP A 65 2.04 4.58 -9.09
N LYS A 66 2.18 3.45 -8.39
CA LYS A 66 1.07 2.79 -7.69
C LYS A 66 1.01 3.27 -6.25
N LEU A 67 -0.18 3.57 -5.76
CA LEU A 67 -0.46 3.93 -4.38
C LEU A 67 -1.29 2.81 -3.73
N ARG A 68 -0.78 2.25 -2.62
CA ARG A 68 -1.54 1.39 -1.71
C ARG A 68 -2.09 2.23 -0.55
N LEU A 69 -3.40 2.18 -0.37
CA LEU A 69 -4.09 2.92 0.68
C LEU A 69 -3.72 2.38 2.06
N LEU A 70 -3.22 3.23 2.95
CA LEU A 70 -2.81 2.80 4.29
C LEU A 70 -3.99 2.45 5.21
N ALA A 71 -3.70 1.60 6.19
CA ALA A 71 -4.59 1.23 7.29
C ALA A 71 -5.92 0.56 6.89
N ILE A 72 -6.08 0.18 5.62
CA ILE A 72 -7.25 -0.57 5.15
C ILE A 72 -6.82 -1.76 4.29
N ASP A 73 -7.62 -2.81 4.28
CA ASP A 73 -7.49 -3.96 3.38
C ASP A 73 -8.85 -4.27 2.80
N THR A 74 -8.94 -4.27 1.48
CA THR A 74 -10.17 -4.66 0.78
C THR A 74 -10.21 -6.16 0.54
N PRO A 75 -11.39 -6.73 0.25
CA PRO A 75 -11.49 -8.13 -0.14
C PRO A 75 -10.58 -8.42 -1.34
N GLU A 76 -10.08 -9.64 -1.43
CA GLU A 76 -9.28 -10.08 -2.57
C GLU A 76 -10.17 -10.50 -3.74
N ARG A 77 -9.60 -10.62 -4.93
CA ARG A 77 -10.36 -11.04 -6.12
C ARG A 77 -11.07 -12.37 -5.89
N GLY A 78 -12.37 -12.40 -6.15
CA GLY A 78 -13.22 -13.57 -5.97
C GLY A 78 -13.83 -13.68 -4.57
N GLU A 79 -13.49 -12.78 -3.65
CA GLU A 79 -14.18 -12.65 -2.37
C GLU A 79 -15.42 -11.74 -2.50
N PRO A 80 -16.44 -11.92 -1.63
CA PRO A 80 -17.58 -11.02 -1.58
C PRO A 80 -17.14 -9.56 -1.41
N PHE A 81 -17.81 -8.65 -2.10
CA PHE A 81 -17.56 -7.20 -2.07
C PHE A 81 -16.27 -6.70 -2.73
N PHE A 82 -15.49 -7.56 -3.41
CA PHE A 82 -14.31 -7.14 -4.18
C PHE A 82 -14.63 -6.12 -5.27
N ASP A 83 -15.64 -6.42 -6.10
CA ASP A 83 -16.00 -5.57 -7.24
C ASP A 83 -16.65 -4.26 -6.77
N GLU A 84 -17.43 -4.31 -5.69
CA GLU A 84 -18.05 -3.17 -5.05
C GLU A 84 -17.01 -2.22 -4.44
N ALA A 85 -15.99 -2.76 -3.76
CA ALA A 85 -14.88 -1.97 -3.22
C ALA A 85 -14.11 -1.26 -4.34
N THR A 86 -13.74 -2.01 -5.39
CA THR A 86 -13.05 -1.48 -6.57
C THR A 86 -13.89 -0.41 -7.28
N SER A 87 -15.19 -0.65 -7.44
CA SER A 87 -16.13 0.27 -8.10
C SER A 87 -16.36 1.54 -7.28
N LEU A 88 -16.51 1.42 -5.95
CA LEU A 88 -16.64 2.60 -5.08
C LEU A 88 -15.37 3.45 -5.14
N LEU A 89 -14.19 2.83 -5.00
CA LEU A 89 -12.94 3.56 -5.11
C LEU A 89 -12.85 4.30 -6.45
N GLY A 90 -13.16 3.63 -7.56
CA GLY A 90 -13.19 4.24 -8.89
C GLY A 90 -14.11 5.46 -9.00
N ARG A 91 -15.35 5.36 -8.50
CA ARG A 91 -16.29 6.50 -8.48
C ARG A 91 -15.77 7.68 -7.65
N LEU A 92 -15.05 7.39 -6.56
CA LEU A 92 -14.52 8.41 -5.68
C LEU A 92 -13.35 9.15 -6.32
N VAL A 93 -12.43 8.47 -7.00
CA VAL A 93 -11.10 9.04 -7.28
C VAL A 93 -10.69 9.10 -8.75
N LEU A 94 -11.26 8.28 -9.65
CA LEU A 94 -10.77 8.14 -11.02
C LEU A 94 -10.83 9.48 -11.78
N GLY A 95 -9.72 9.88 -12.40
CA GLY A 95 -9.60 11.13 -13.16
C GLY A 95 -9.57 12.40 -12.30
N LYS A 96 -9.67 12.28 -10.97
CA LYS A 96 -9.70 13.42 -10.06
C LYS A 96 -8.31 13.77 -9.53
N LYS A 97 -8.17 15.02 -9.09
CA LYS A 97 -7.00 15.48 -8.34
C LYS A 97 -7.11 14.98 -6.89
N ALA A 98 -6.12 14.24 -6.45
CA ALA A 98 -6.05 13.67 -5.13
C ALA A 98 -4.84 14.19 -4.38
N THR A 99 -4.99 14.38 -3.07
CA THR A 99 -3.90 14.68 -2.16
C THR A 99 -3.52 13.40 -1.42
N ILE A 100 -2.21 13.13 -1.31
CA ILE A 100 -1.70 11.96 -0.59
C ILE A 100 -0.98 12.43 0.66
N LYS A 101 -1.37 11.87 1.81
CA LYS A 101 -0.61 11.96 3.05
C LYS A 101 0.17 10.66 3.25
N TYR A 102 1.49 10.73 3.10
CA TYR A 102 2.37 9.57 3.16
C TYR A 102 2.59 9.08 4.59
N ALA A 103 2.94 7.79 4.72
CA ALA A 103 3.64 7.28 5.90
C ALA A 103 5.11 7.75 5.90
N ASP A 104 5.76 7.64 7.07
CA ASP A 104 7.20 7.90 7.23
C ASP A 104 8.01 7.08 6.23
N ARG A 105 7.67 5.78 6.13
CA ARG A 105 8.14 4.92 5.03
C ARG A 105 7.23 5.12 3.82
N ARG A 106 7.74 5.85 2.82
CA ARG A 106 6.97 6.20 1.62
C ARG A 106 6.63 5.04 0.70
N ARG A 107 7.47 4.01 0.64
CA ARG A 107 7.27 2.87 -0.28
C ARG A 107 7.40 1.52 0.40
N ASP A 108 6.58 0.57 -0.04
CA ASP A 108 6.69 -0.82 0.37
C ASP A 108 7.78 -1.58 -0.42
N ARG A 109 7.95 -2.88 -0.12
CA ARG A 109 8.91 -3.76 -0.79
C ARG A 109 8.63 -4.00 -2.28
N TYR A 110 7.43 -3.67 -2.76
CA TYR A 110 7.02 -3.79 -4.15
C TYR A 110 7.13 -2.46 -4.90
N GLY A 111 7.64 -1.42 -4.25
CA GLY A 111 7.80 -0.08 -4.81
C GLY A 111 6.52 0.74 -4.85
N ARG A 112 5.42 0.28 -4.24
CA ARG A 112 4.17 1.07 -4.18
C ARG A 112 4.33 2.20 -3.16
N LEU A 113 3.83 3.38 -3.49
CA LEU A 113 3.62 4.46 -2.54
C LEU A 113 2.64 4.02 -1.45
N LEU A 114 2.86 4.49 -0.23
CA LEU A 114 2.04 4.20 0.94
C LEU A 114 1.45 5.50 1.47
N GLY A 115 0.13 5.65 1.43
CA GLY A 115 -0.51 6.86 1.89
C GLY A 115 -2.01 6.77 2.14
N TYR A 116 -2.51 7.80 2.81
CA TYR A 116 -3.93 8.12 2.93
C TYR A 116 -4.34 9.01 1.76
N LEU A 117 -5.49 8.71 1.15
CA LEU A 117 -5.94 9.37 -0.06
C LEU A 117 -7.11 10.32 0.23
N TYR A 118 -6.99 11.55 -0.25
CA TYR A 118 -8.01 12.58 -0.12
C TYR A 118 -8.42 13.12 -1.49
N ILE A 119 -9.72 13.32 -1.68
CA ILE A 119 -10.26 14.12 -2.79
C ILE A 119 -10.85 15.38 -2.16
N ASP A 120 -10.20 16.52 -2.35
CA ASP A 120 -10.46 17.74 -1.59
C ASP A 120 -10.41 17.47 -0.07
N SER A 121 -11.54 17.51 0.63
CA SER A 121 -11.67 17.18 2.06
C SER A 121 -12.16 15.76 2.33
N LEU A 122 -12.55 15.00 1.29
CA LEU A 122 -13.08 13.66 1.43
C LEU A 122 -11.96 12.65 1.72
N PHE A 123 -11.98 12.04 2.90
CA PHE A 123 -11.04 10.98 3.26
C PHE A 123 -11.49 9.62 2.69
N VAL A 124 -10.88 9.20 1.58
CA VAL A 124 -11.31 8.04 0.78
C VAL A 124 -11.25 6.74 1.59
N ASN A 125 -10.18 6.52 2.35
CA ASN A 125 -10.02 5.30 3.16
C ASN A 125 -11.19 5.14 4.16
N GLN A 126 -11.63 6.24 4.76
CA GLN A 126 -12.74 6.23 5.72
C GLN A 126 -14.07 5.93 5.05
N VAL A 127 -14.31 6.44 3.82
CA VAL A 127 -15.53 6.15 3.05
C VAL A 127 -15.64 4.66 2.72
N LEU A 128 -14.51 4.01 2.35
CA LEU A 128 -14.49 2.57 2.08
C LEU A 128 -14.86 1.75 3.32
N LEU A 129 -14.31 2.11 4.50
CA LEU A 129 -14.65 1.45 5.76
C LEU A 129 -16.11 1.69 6.17
N ASP A 130 -16.60 2.93 6.09
CA ASP A 130 -17.98 3.26 6.46
C ASP A 130 -18.99 2.55 5.54
N SER A 131 -18.62 2.32 4.27
CA SER A 131 -19.43 1.54 3.33
C SER A 131 -19.39 0.02 3.58
N GLY A 132 -18.56 -0.44 4.52
CA GLY A 132 -18.34 -1.86 4.81
C GLY A 132 -17.59 -2.58 3.70
N LEU A 133 -16.75 -1.89 2.92
CA LEU A 133 -16.03 -2.45 1.78
C LEU A 133 -14.53 -2.69 2.05
N ALA A 134 -14.09 -2.46 3.28
CA ALA A 134 -12.72 -2.74 3.72
C ALA A 134 -12.71 -3.13 5.20
N TYR A 135 -11.61 -3.73 5.64
CA TYR A 135 -11.23 -3.89 7.05
C TYR A 135 -10.14 -2.88 7.42
N VAL A 136 -10.13 -2.42 8.66
CA VAL A 136 -8.95 -1.76 9.24
C VAL A 136 -7.79 -2.75 9.23
N TYR A 137 -6.61 -2.31 8.77
CA TYR A 137 -5.46 -3.18 8.55
C TYR A 137 -4.16 -2.52 9.01
N LEU A 138 -3.79 -2.79 10.25
CA LEU A 138 -2.61 -2.23 10.91
C LEU A 138 -1.55 -3.31 11.14
N PHE A 139 -0.28 -2.93 11.32
CA PHE A 139 0.84 -3.85 11.57
C PHE A 139 1.55 -3.63 12.90
N GLY A 140 1.49 -2.43 13.47
CA GLY A 140 2.23 -2.07 14.67
C GLY A 140 1.51 -1.00 15.49
N ASP A 141 1.92 -0.89 16.75
CA ASP A 141 1.33 0.06 17.70
C ASP A 141 1.57 1.51 17.28
N ASP A 142 2.69 1.80 16.60
CA ASP A 142 2.98 3.10 16.00
C ASP A 142 1.95 3.51 14.95
N GLU A 143 1.34 2.55 14.25
CA GLU A 143 0.28 2.83 13.29
C GLU A 143 -1.03 3.19 13.99
N PHE A 144 -1.30 2.61 15.16
CA PHE A 144 -2.52 2.86 15.93
C PHE A 144 -2.61 4.32 16.41
N GLU A 145 -1.46 4.92 16.72
CA GLU A 145 -1.33 6.31 17.18
C GLU A 145 -1.42 7.35 16.05
N ARG A 146 -1.56 6.92 14.78
CA ARG A 146 -1.68 7.86 13.66
C ARG A 146 -3.02 8.61 13.72
N PRO A 147 -3.04 9.95 13.50
CA PRO A 147 -4.25 10.76 13.62
C PRO A 147 -5.45 10.27 12.79
N GLU A 148 -5.18 9.66 11.63
CA GLU A 148 -6.21 9.11 10.74
C GLU A 148 -6.92 7.88 11.33
N VAL A 149 -6.22 7.07 12.13
CA VAL A 149 -6.67 5.71 12.47
C VAL A 149 -7.88 5.72 13.40
N ALA A 150 -7.98 6.68 14.33
CA ALA A 150 -9.17 6.83 15.17
C ALA A 150 -10.46 6.97 14.33
N GLY A 151 -10.43 7.80 13.28
CA GLY A 151 -11.56 7.99 12.39
C GLY A 151 -11.90 6.75 11.53
N LEU A 152 -10.88 5.96 11.18
CA LEU A 152 -11.03 4.69 10.48
C LEU A 152 -11.68 3.61 11.37
N LEU A 153 -11.24 3.49 12.63
CA LEU A 153 -11.84 2.58 13.60
C LEU A 153 -13.33 2.89 13.83
N GLU A 154 -13.67 4.17 13.99
CA GLU A 154 -15.05 4.61 14.14
C GLU A 154 -15.90 4.28 12.89
N ALA A 155 -15.35 4.47 11.69
CA ALA A 155 -16.03 4.09 10.45
C ALA A 155 -16.30 2.59 10.36
N GLN A 156 -15.32 1.76 10.73
CA GLN A 156 -15.49 0.31 10.80
C GLN A 156 -16.56 -0.08 11.83
N ARG A 157 -16.53 0.47 13.04
CA ARG A 157 -17.54 0.21 14.08
C ARG A 157 -18.95 0.54 13.62
N ARG A 158 -19.13 1.68 12.96
CA ARG A 158 -20.43 2.06 12.38
C ARG A 158 -20.89 1.09 11.30
N ALA A 159 -19.98 0.66 10.41
CA ALA A 159 -20.31 -0.30 9.36
C ALA A 159 -20.69 -1.68 9.93
N ILE A 160 -19.97 -2.15 10.96
CA ILE A 160 -20.30 -3.37 11.72
C ILE A 160 -21.70 -3.24 12.32
N GLY A 161 -21.98 -2.15 13.05
CA GLY A 161 -23.28 -1.94 13.70
C GLY A 161 -24.46 -1.85 12.72
N ARG A 162 -24.21 -1.44 11.47
CA ARG A 162 -25.21 -1.43 10.39
C ARG A 162 -25.35 -2.76 9.66
N GLY A 163 -24.41 -3.71 9.84
CA GLY A 163 -24.39 -4.95 9.08
C GLY A 163 -24.30 -4.74 7.56
N THR A 164 -23.57 -3.71 7.10
CA THR A 164 -23.47 -3.37 5.67
C THR A 164 -22.22 -3.96 5.01
N GLY A 165 -22.27 -4.21 3.69
CA GLY A 165 -21.12 -4.71 2.93
C GLY A 165 -20.60 -6.04 3.51
N LEU A 166 -19.31 -6.10 3.80
CA LEU A 166 -18.63 -7.23 4.43
C LEU A 166 -19.29 -7.72 5.72
N TRP A 167 -20.00 -6.84 6.42
CA TRP A 167 -20.69 -7.13 7.69
C TRP A 167 -22.08 -7.75 7.49
N SER A 168 -22.55 -7.85 6.23
CA SER A 168 -23.78 -8.55 5.85
C SER A 168 -23.55 -10.03 5.50
N VAL A 169 -22.29 -10.43 5.31
CA VAL A 169 -21.93 -11.81 4.98
C VAL A 169 -22.17 -12.69 6.19
N GLN A 170 -22.89 -13.79 5.98
CA GLN A 170 -23.07 -14.80 7.03
C GLN A 170 -21.81 -15.63 7.20
N HIS A 171 -21.40 -15.80 8.46
CA HIS A 171 -20.26 -16.61 8.84
C HIS A 171 -20.69 -17.64 9.89
N GLU A 172 -20.14 -18.86 9.80
CA GLU A 172 -20.28 -19.83 10.89
C GLU A 172 -19.47 -19.34 12.10
N PRO A 173 -20.11 -19.10 13.26
CA PRO A 173 -19.43 -18.59 14.44
C PRO A 173 -18.54 -19.67 15.06
N GLU A 174 -17.42 -19.24 15.62
CA GLU A 174 -16.57 -20.04 16.51
C GLU A 174 -16.97 -19.80 17.98
N GLU A 175 -16.58 -20.71 18.88
CA GLU A 175 -16.74 -20.52 20.33
C GLU A 175 -16.01 -19.25 20.83
N TYR A 176 -14.86 -18.96 20.22
CA TYR A 176 -14.09 -17.75 20.48
C TYR A 176 -13.17 -17.43 19.30
N TYR A 177 -12.66 -16.21 19.28
CA TYR A 177 -11.64 -15.76 18.33
C TYR A 177 -10.39 -15.33 19.08
N VAL A 178 -9.23 -15.42 18.41
CA VAL A 178 -7.94 -15.21 19.06
C VAL A 178 -7.06 -14.26 18.26
N SER A 179 -6.28 -13.45 18.96
CA SER A 179 -5.17 -12.69 18.39
C SER A 179 -3.92 -12.93 19.22
N PRO A 180 -2.75 -13.22 18.62
CA PRO A 180 -1.48 -13.10 19.34
C PRO A 180 -1.33 -11.71 19.96
N VAL A 181 -0.69 -11.63 21.13
CA VAL A 181 -0.31 -10.35 21.74
C VAL A 181 0.66 -9.62 20.79
N GLY A 182 0.44 -8.33 20.57
CA GLY A 182 1.22 -7.52 19.61
C GLY A 182 0.90 -7.76 18.13
N SER A 183 -0.02 -8.67 17.81
CA SER A 183 -0.51 -8.87 16.44
C SER A 183 -1.84 -8.15 16.24
N TYR A 184 -2.07 -7.64 15.03
CA TYR A 184 -3.32 -7.01 14.60
C TYR A 184 -4.19 -7.96 13.75
N ARG A 185 -3.96 -9.28 13.87
CA ARG A 185 -4.70 -10.29 13.12
C ARG A 185 -5.59 -11.10 14.05
N LEU A 186 -6.86 -11.18 13.68
CA LEU A 186 -7.86 -12.04 14.29
C LEU A 186 -7.82 -13.41 13.61
N HIS A 187 -7.97 -14.46 14.39
CA HIS A 187 -7.91 -15.84 13.94
C HIS A 187 -9.06 -16.67 14.50
N ARG A 188 -9.48 -17.67 13.72
CA ARG A 188 -10.22 -18.83 14.24
C ARG A 188 -9.27 -19.67 15.13
N PRO A 189 -9.77 -20.34 16.19
CA PRO A 189 -8.92 -21.11 17.10
C PRO A 189 -8.11 -22.22 16.43
N SER A 190 -8.67 -22.84 15.38
CA SER A 190 -8.08 -23.95 14.61
C SER A 190 -6.99 -23.49 13.62
N CYS A 191 -6.78 -22.19 13.44
CA CYS A 191 -5.87 -21.66 12.44
C CYS A 191 -4.42 -22.12 12.67
N SER A 192 -3.75 -22.59 11.62
CA SER A 192 -2.37 -23.09 11.66
C SER A 192 -1.36 -22.10 12.24
N SER A 193 -1.61 -20.80 12.09
CA SER A 193 -0.76 -19.73 12.63
C SER A 193 -0.84 -19.57 14.15
N VAL A 194 -1.90 -20.07 14.79
CA VAL A 194 -2.17 -19.86 16.24
C VAL A 194 -2.56 -21.11 17.01
N ARG A 195 -2.76 -22.26 16.35
CA ARG A 195 -3.21 -23.51 16.99
C ARG A 195 -2.35 -23.97 18.18
N ASN A 196 -1.07 -23.60 18.19
CA ASN A 196 -0.11 -23.93 19.24
C ASN A 196 0.28 -22.70 20.10
N LEU A 197 -0.53 -21.64 20.10
CA LEU A 197 -0.25 -20.41 20.82
C LEU A 197 -0.61 -20.56 22.30
N ALA A 198 0.38 -20.35 23.17
CA ALA A 198 0.20 -20.40 24.62
C ALA A 198 -0.84 -19.37 25.11
N ALA A 199 -1.61 -19.74 26.14
CA ALA A 199 -2.73 -18.94 26.64
C ALA A 199 -2.32 -17.53 27.12
N ASN A 200 -1.12 -17.37 27.68
CA ASN A 200 -0.59 -16.08 28.13
C ASN A 200 -0.08 -15.19 26.98
N ARG A 201 -0.06 -15.68 25.74
CA ARG A 201 0.41 -14.95 24.55
C ARG A 201 -0.72 -14.65 23.56
N ARG A 202 -1.98 -14.79 23.99
CA ARG A 202 -3.16 -14.53 23.16
C ARG A 202 -4.16 -13.64 23.87
N ARG A 203 -4.81 -12.78 23.10
CA ARG A 203 -6.06 -12.10 23.43
C ARG A 203 -7.21 -12.95 22.89
N VAL A 204 -8.30 -13.04 23.65
CA VAL A 204 -9.49 -13.82 23.29
C VAL A 204 -10.68 -12.88 23.17
N PHE A 205 -11.50 -13.11 22.16
CA PHE A 205 -12.71 -12.35 21.86
C PHE A 205 -13.89 -13.32 21.77
N SER A 206 -15.04 -12.91 22.29
CA SER A 206 -16.24 -13.76 22.32
C SER A 206 -16.90 -13.83 20.96
N THR A 207 -16.75 -12.78 20.15
CA THR A 207 -17.26 -12.71 18.78
C THR A 207 -16.20 -12.21 17.82
N ARG A 208 -16.41 -12.50 16.53
CA ARG A 208 -15.59 -12.00 15.45
C ARG A 208 -15.64 -10.48 15.40
N GLU A 209 -16.84 -9.93 15.45
CA GLU A 209 -17.13 -8.50 15.34
C GLU A 209 -16.50 -7.71 16.48
N GLU A 210 -16.41 -8.27 17.69
CA GLU A 210 -15.69 -7.67 18.83
C GLU A 210 -14.20 -7.47 18.50
N GLY A 211 -13.54 -8.52 18.01
CA GLY A 211 -12.13 -8.44 17.62
C GLY A 211 -11.88 -7.46 16.47
N LEU A 212 -12.76 -7.47 15.46
CA LEU A 212 -12.66 -6.53 14.33
C LEU A 212 -12.97 -5.09 14.77
N ALA A 213 -13.96 -4.86 15.62
CA ALA A 213 -14.25 -3.53 16.19
C ALA A 213 -13.12 -2.98 17.08
N ALA A 214 -12.26 -3.87 17.60
CA ALA A 214 -11.03 -3.51 18.32
C ALA A 214 -9.84 -3.14 17.40
N GLY A 215 -10.04 -3.12 16.07
CA GLY A 215 -9.01 -2.74 15.10
C GLY A 215 -8.15 -3.90 14.60
N LEU A 216 -8.55 -5.15 14.88
CA LEU A 216 -7.95 -6.31 14.25
C LEU A 216 -8.50 -6.50 12.83
N SER A 217 -7.72 -7.16 11.98
CA SER A 217 -8.17 -7.59 10.66
C SER A 217 -8.26 -9.11 10.58
N PRO A 218 -9.06 -9.67 9.67
CA PRO A 218 -9.10 -11.10 9.45
C PRO A 218 -7.72 -11.65 9.04
N CYS A 219 -7.32 -12.78 9.61
CA CYS A 219 -6.18 -13.53 9.12
C CYS A 219 -6.46 -14.11 7.73
N ARG A 220 -5.55 -13.91 6.79
CA ARG A 220 -5.65 -14.39 5.40
C ARG A 220 -5.76 -15.92 5.28
N ASN A 221 -5.29 -16.68 6.27
CA ASN A 221 -5.30 -18.16 6.23
C ASN A 221 -6.64 -18.76 6.66
N CYS A 222 -7.21 -18.28 7.76
CA CYS A 222 -8.43 -18.86 8.34
C CYS A 222 -9.69 -18.04 8.11
N LYS A 223 -9.55 -16.79 7.61
CA LYS A 223 -10.64 -15.88 7.26
C LYS A 223 -11.78 -15.95 8.30
N PRO A 224 -11.49 -15.60 9.57
CA PRO A 224 -12.47 -15.64 10.64
C PRO A 224 -13.74 -14.90 10.22
#